data_AF-A0A931VQU7-F1
#
_entry.id   AF-A0A931VQU7-F1
#
_cell.length_a   1.000
_cell.length_b   1.000
_cell.length_c   1.000
_cell.angle_alpha   90.00
_cell.angle_beta   90.00
_cell.angle_gamma   90.00
#
_symmetry.space_group_name_H-M   'P 1'
#
loop_
_entity.id
_entity.type
_entity.pdbx_description
1 polymer ?
#
loop_
_entity_poly.entity_id
_entity_poly.type
_entity_poly.pdbx_seq_one_letter_code
_entity_poly.pdbx_strand_id
1 'polypeptide(L)'
;QPLLWGHAFINPKDPSFLVFLTGSIYLGFRMVDNLIEQTRKPIWDILLAAFFLGITTSVRVLGPLAGLLVVGYYLARRPSRQTAPWILIYAAISILVMVAAWPYLWENPINFLQVFQFMSANPTVLPVLFGDQTYRAYDLPRRYLPFFLFFTLTEFAWPLFMLGLIAAYRKLKSDQPKLIQALLILAWFAIPFIYAVVRVPPIYDGMRHFLFILPPIFIFAGFAFDFILEKINKTWINVLLVLVILAPGISGIVQLHPYEYAYYNSFIGGTGGAFRHYETEYWLTCYKEAVEQFNQIAPPSAKLYVHREAYIAATYASGNITVLDERGNKNQIKSGDYILVNTRSNEDRQTFRDAPIILTIGRAGATFCVIKQIP
;
A
#
# COMPACT_ATOMS: atom_id res chain seq x y z
N GLN A 1 -7.32 -6.28 -8.56
CA GLN A 1 -6.54 -5.05 -8.35
C GLN A 1 -5.05 -5.40 -8.30
N PRO A 2 -4.27 -5.18 -9.38
CA PRO A 2 -2.89 -5.66 -9.52
C PRO A 2 -1.96 -5.13 -8.44
N LEU A 3 -2.03 -3.83 -8.14
CA LEU A 3 -1.11 -3.19 -7.19
C LEU A 3 -1.21 -3.78 -5.77
N LEU A 4 -2.42 -4.06 -5.30
CA LEU A 4 -2.63 -4.69 -3.99
C LEU A 4 -2.14 -6.14 -3.98
N TRP A 5 -2.35 -6.87 -5.09
CA TRP A 5 -1.87 -8.23 -5.27
C TRP A 5 -0.34 -8.30 -5.25
N GLY A 6 0.34 -7.46 -6.02
CA GLY A 6 1.81 -7.41 -6.04
C GLY A 6 2.42 -7.07 -4.68
N HIS A 7 1.82 -6.11 -3.95
CA HIS A 7 2.29 -5.79 -2.59
C HIS A 7 2.16 -6.94 -1.60
N ALA A 8 1.20 -7.85 -1.76
CA ALA A 8 1.03 -8.98 -0.85
C ALA A 8 2.26 -9.90 -0.78
N PHE A 9 3.08 -9.94 -1.85
CA PHE A 9 4.28 -10.79 -1.92
C PHE A 9 5.55 -10.12 -1.40
N ILE A 10 5.61 -8.78 -1.39
CA ILE A 10 6.88 -8.05 -1.20
C ILE A 10 6.85 -7.02 -0.07
N ASN A 11 5.65 -6.55 0.32
CA ASN A 11 5.50 -5.48 1.29
C ASN A 11 5.06 -6.07 2.63
N PRO A 12 5.96 -6.22 3.62
CA PRO A 12 5.63 -6.87 4.89
C PRO A 12 4.79 -5.98 5.82
N LYS A 13 4.72 -4.67 5.55
CA LYS A 13 4.16 -3.68 6.50
C LYS A 13 2.78 -3.19 6.10
N ASP A 14 2.62 -2.70 4.87
CA ASP A 14 1.42 -1.94 4.48
C ASP A 14 0.19 -2.83 4.25
N PRO A 15 0.29 -3.98 3.55
CA PRO A 15 -0.77 -5.00 3.50
C PRO A 15 -1.15 -5.54 4.87
N SER A 16 -0.17 -5.82 5.74
CA SER A 16 -0.41 -6.27 7.11
C SER A 16 -1.23 -5.24 7.89
N PHE A 17 -0.84 -3.96 7.82
CA PHE A 17 -1.61 -2.87 8.44
C PHE A 17 -3.03 -2.78 7.87
N LEU A 18 -3.19 -2.88 6.55
CA LEU A 18 -4.52 -2.89 5.92
C LEU A 18 -5.41 -4.00 6.47
N VAL A 19 -4.90 -5.23 6.58
CA VAL A 19 -5.66 -6.38 7.07
C VAL A 19 -6.08 -6.18 8.52
N PHE A 20 -5.13 -5.83 9.40
CA PHE A 20 -5.45 -5.62 10.81
C PHE A 20 -6.38 -4.42 11.03
N LEU A 21 -6.21 -3.32 10.29
CA LEU A 21 -7.09 -2.16 10.35
C LEU A 21 -8.52 -2.52 9.90
N THR A 22 -8.65 -3.25 8.79
CA THR A 22 -9.94 -3.72 8.28
C THR A 22 -10.63 -4.62 9.31
N GLY A 23 -9.89 -5.57 9.88
CA GLY A 23 -10.40 -6.46 10.92
C GLY A 23 -10.78 -5.71 12.19
N SER A 24 -10.01 -4.70 12.61
CA SER A 24 -10.30 -3.84 13.76
C SER A 24 -11.63 -3.10 13.60
N ILE A 25 -11.88 -2.53 12.42
CA ILE A 25 -13.15 -1.83 12.14
C ILE A 25 -14.32 -2.82 12.07
N TYR A 26 -14.18 -3.92 11.33
CA TYR A 26 -15.24 -4.93 11.18
C TYR A 26 -15.62 -5.57 12.52
N LEU A 27 -14.63 -6.09 13.26
CA LEU A 27 -14.86 -6.73 14.55
C LEU A 27 -15.30 -5.72 15.61
N GLY A 28 -14.80 -4.48 15.56
CA GLY A 28 -15.24 -3.42 16.45
C GLY A 28 -16.70 -3.03 16.23
N PHE A 29 -17.16 -2.91 14.98
CA PHE A 29 -18.57 -2.65 14.69
C PHE A 29 -19.46 -3.82 15.13
N ARG A 30 -19.05 -5.06 14.83
CA ARG A 30 -19.75 -6.26 15.30
C ARG A 30 -19.84 -6.33 16.83
N MET A 31 -18.75 -6.01 17.52
CA MET A 31 -18.70 -5.93 18.98
C MET A 31 -19.71 -4.91 19.51
N VAL A 32 -19.78 -3.72 18.91
CA VAL A 32 -20.75 -2.68 19.30
C VAL A 32 -22.19 -3.15 19.08
N ASP A 33 -22.49 -3.80 17.96
CA ASP A 33 -23.83 -4.34 17.71
C ASP A 33 -24.23 -5.38 18.76
N ASN A 34 -23.36 -6.35 19.04
CA ASN A 34 -23.62 -7.37 20.06
C ASN A 34 -23.74 -6.80 21.48
N LEU A 35 -22.97 -5.75 21.80
CA LEU A 35 -23.04 -5.05 23.08
C LEU A 35 -24.38 -4.35 23.30
N ILE A 36 -24.89 -3.69 22.25
CA ILE A 36 -26.11 -2.87 22.34
C ILE A 36 -27.36 -3.74 22.24
N GLU A 37 -27.36 -4.72 21.35
CA GLU A 37 -28.50 -5.62 21.12
C GLU A 37 -28.60 -6.74 22.17
N GLN A 38 -27.63 -6.82 23.08
CA GLN A 38 -27.56 -7.79 24.20
C GLN A 38 -27.71 -9.26 23.75
N THR A 39 -27.30 -9.57 22.53
CA THR A 39 -27.58 -10.86 21.89
C THR A 39 -26.76 -12.01 22.50
N ARG A 40 -25.53 -11.73 23.01
CA ARG A 40 -24.61 -12.70 23.64
C ARG A 40 -23.67 -12.03 24.65
N LYS A 41 -23.02 -12.83 25.52
CA LYS A 41 -21.90 -12.34 26.34
C LYS A 41 -20.76 -11.85 25.41
N PRO A 42 -20.37 -10.56 25.45
CA PRO A 42 -19.56 -9.92 24.41
C PRO A 42 -18.05 -10.21 24.54
N ILE A 43 -17.64 -11.09 25.45
CA ILE A 43 -16.23 -11.22 25.86
C ILE A 43 -15.31 -11.58 24.68
N TRP A 44 -15.71 -12.50 23.82
CA TRP A 44 -14.90 -12.91 22.66
C TRP A 44 -14.86 -11.82 21.59
N ASP A 45 -15.95 -11.11 21.36
CA ASP A 45 -15.96 -9.99 20.41
C ASP A 45 -15.06 -8.85 20.88
N ILE A 46 -15.07 -8.56 22.18
CA ILE A 46 -14.19 -7.57 22.80
C ILE A 46 -12.73 -8.00 22.68
N LEU A 47 -12.40 -9.24 23.05
CA LEU A 47 -11.03 -9.76 22.98
C LEU A 47 -10.49 -9.73 21.55
N LEU A 48 -11.29 -10.18 20.58
CA LEU A 48 -10.90 -10.18 19.17
C LEU A 48 -10.76 -8.75 18.63
N ALA A 49 -11.75 -7.88 18.85
CA ALA A 49 -11.67 -6.50 18.39
C ALA A 49 -10.47 -5.77 19.02
N ALA A 50 -10.23 -5.97 20.32
CA ALA A 50 -9.13 -5.33 21.05
C ALA A 50 -7.76 -5.85 20.58
N PHE A 51 -7.65 -7.15 20.34
CA PHE A 51 -6.44 -7.74 19.75
C PHE A 51 -6.13 -7.11 18.39
N PHE A 52 -7.12 -7.04 17.50
CA PHE A 52 -6.92 -6.42 16.19
C PHE A 52 -6.55 -4.94 16.29
N LEU A 53 -7.20 -4.15 17.15
CA LEU A 53 -6.83 -2.74 17.34
C LEU A 53 -5.41 -2.58 17.91
N GLY A 54 -5.03 -3.41 18.88
CA GLY A 54 -3.70 -3.40 19.49
C GLY A 54 -2.59 -3.68 18.47
N ILE A 55 -2.75 -4.76 17.68
CA ILE A 55 -1.81 -5.10 16.59
C ILE A 55 -1.81 -4.02 15.50
N THR A 56 -2.97 -3.49 15.12
CA THR A 56 -3.04 -2.40 14.13
C THR A 56 -2.22 -1.19 14.57
N THR A 57 -2.31 -0.84 15.85
CA THR A 57 -1.61 0.31 16.44
C THR A 57 -0.11 0.06 16.59
N SER A 58 0.33 -1.18 16.85
CA SER A 58 1.76 -1.51 16.90
C SER A 58 2.42 -1.53 15.51
N VAL A 59 1.67 -1.85 14.45
CA VAL A 59 2.21 -1.84 13.07
C VAL A 59 2.40 -0.42 12.55
N ARG A 60 1.43 0.49 12.78
CA ARG A 60 1.53 1.90 12.38
C ARG A 60 0.79 2.82 13.36
N VAL A 61 1.36 4.00 13.57
CA VAL A 61 0.87 5.05 14.49
C VAL A 61 -0.53 5.58 14.13
N LEU A 62 -1.01 5.35 12.90
CA LEU A 62 -2.37 5.70 12.47
C LEU A 62 -3.44 4.69 12.90
N GLY A 63 -3.05 3.54 13.48
CA GLY A 63 -3.98 2.51 13.96
C GLY A 63 -5.08 2.98 14.91
N PRO A 64 -4.86 3.97 15.82
CA PRO A 64 -5.91 4.47 16.70
C PRO A 64 -7.12 5.05 15.96
N LEU A 65 -7.00 5.42 14.67
CA LEU A 65 -8.13 5.84 13.84
C LEU A 65 -9.25 4.78 13.83
N ALA A 66 -8.94 3.48 13.75
CA ALA A 66 -9.96 2.44 13.81
C ALA A 66 -10.70 2.43 15.15
N GLY A 67 -9.97 2.58 16.26
CA GLY A 67 -10.57 2.71 17.59
C GLY A 67 -11.51 3.91 17.69
N LEU A 68 -11.11 5.06 17.13
CA LEU A 68 -11.94 6.27 17.08
C LEU A 68 -13.23 6.05 16.26
N LEU A 69 -13.15 5.34 15.13
CA LEU A 69 -14.32 5.00 14.33
C LEU A 69 -15.27 4.04 15.06
N VAL A 70 -14.73 3.04 15.76
CA VAL A 70 -15.52 2.09 16.57
C VAL A 70 -16.20 2.80 17.75
N VAL A 71 -15.49 3.67 18.46
CA VAL A 71 -16.08 4.50 19.53
C VAL A 71 -17.10 5.48 18.95
N GLY A 72 -16.83 6.08 17.78
CA GLY A 72 -17.79 6.91 17.07
C GLY A 72 -19.08 6.16 16.74
N TYR A 73 -18.98 4.91 16.26
CA TYR A 73 -20.12 4.04 16.01
C TYR A 73 -20.90 3.74 17.30
N TYR A 74 -20.19 3.37 18.37
CA TYR A 74 -20.77 3.13 19.69
C TYR A 74 -21.59 4.32 20.17
N LEU A 75 -21.02 5.53 20.14
CA LEU A 75 -21.70 6.75 20.57
C LEU A 75 -22.90 7.11 19.67
N ALA A 76 -22.77 6.93 18.35
CA ALA A 76 -23.83 7.20 17.39
C ALA A 76 -25.06 6.29 17.60
N ARG A 77 -24.85 5.08 18.14
CA ARG A 77 -25.92 4.13 18.50
C ARG A 77 -26.61 4.46 19.83
N ARG A 78 -26.27 5.59 20.48
CA ARG A 78 -26.86 6.09 21.73
C ARG A 78 -26.93 5.01 22.83
N PRO A 79 -25.77 4.54 23.29
CA PRO A 79 -25.68 3.37 24.14
C PRO A 79 -26.09 3.68 25.59
N SER A 80 -26.47 2.63 26.33
CA SER A 80 -26.74 2.76 27.77
C SER A 80 -25.44 3.01 28.55
N ARG A 81 -25.52 3.69 29.69
CA ARG A 81 -24.36 3.84 30.60
C ARG A 81 -23.79 2.49 31.06
N GLN A 82 -24.61 1.44 31.06
CA GLN A 82 -24.20 0.09 31.45
C GLN A 82 -23.22 -0.56 30.46
N THR A 83 -23.18 -0.12 29.20
CA THR A 83 -22.26 -0.68 28.20
C THR A 83 -20.91 0.03 28.15
N ALA A 84 -20.78 1.20 28.81
CA ALA A 84 -19.55 1.99 28.80
C ALA A 84 -18.32 1.26 29.38
N PRO A 85 -18.44 0.46 30.47
CA PRO A 85 -17.31 -0.31 30.99
C PRO A 85 -16.71 -1.27 29.96
N TRP A 86 -17.52 -1.86 29.07
CA TRP A 86 -17.02 -2.78 28.05
C TRP A 86 -16.16 -2.10 26.99
N ILE A 87 -16.46 -0.85 26.64
CA ILE A 87 -15.62 -0.05 25.73
C ILE A 87 -14.30 0.34 26.40
N LEU A 88 -14.32 0.61 27.71
CA LEU A 88 -13.09 0.86 28.47
C LEU A 88 -12.23 -0.40 28.56
N ILE A 89 -12.84 -1.58 28.77
CA ILE A 89 -12.15 -2.87 28.74
C ILE A 89 -11.55 -3.12 27.34
N TYR A 90 -12.30 -2.87 26.27
CA TYR A 90 -11.80 -2.95 24.89
C TYR A 90 -10.56 -2.05 24.69
N ALA A 91 -10.61 -0.79 25.13
CA ALA A 91 -9.49 0.13 25.01
C ALA A 91 -8.28 -0.32 25.85
N ALA A 92 -8.51 -0.75 27.09
CA ALA A 92 -7.45 -1.25 27.97
C ALA A 92 -6.75 -2.47 27.38
N ILE A 93 -7.50 -3.47 26.91
CA ILE A 93 -6.94 -4.67 26.27
C ILE A 93 -6.20 -4.30 24.98
N SER A 94 -6.71 -3.36 24.19
CA SER A 94 -6.03 -2.90 22.98
C SER A 94 -4.68 -2.26 23.29
N ILE A 95 -4.60 -1.46 24.35
CA ILE A 95 -3.34 -0.86 24.83
C ILE A 95 -2.38 -1.96 25.32
N LEU A 96 -2.86 -2.93 26.09
CA LEU A 96 -2.03 -4.05 26.56
C LEU A 96 -1.46 -4.86 25.39
N VAL A 97 -2.28 -5.19 24.38
CA VAL A 97 -1.83 -5.89 23.17
C VAL A 97 -0.84 -5.05 22.38
N MET A 98 -1.09 -3.74 22.22
CA MET A 98 -0.18 -2.82 21.56
C MET A 98 1.19 -2.80 22.25
N VAL A 99 1.22 -2.62 23.58
CA VAL A 99 2.48 -2.60 24.35
C VAL A 99 3.18 -3.95 24.25
N ALA A 100 2.46 -5.06 24.44
CA ALA A 100 3.04 -6.40 24.33
C ALA A 100 3.63 -6.67 22.93
N ALA A 101 3.00 -6.17 21.87
CA ALA A 101 3.48 -6.34 20.49
C ALA A 101 4.53 -5.31 20.05
N TRP A 102 4.89 -4.35 20.92
CA TRP A 102 5.82 -3.26 20.58
C TRP A 102 6.92 -3.11 21.65
N PRO A 103 8.02 -3.88 21.54
CA PRO A 103 9.09 -3.93 22.54
C PRO A 103 9.70 -2.57 22.90
N TYR A 104 9.75 -1.63 21.95
CA TYR A 104 10.21 -0.26 22.20
C TYR A 104 9.39 0.46 23.30
N LEU A 105 8.11 0.13 23.47
CA LEU A 105 7.27 0.71 24.51
C LEU A 105 7.43 0.02 25.88
N TRP A 106 8.19 -1.07 25.99
CA TRP A 106 8.40 -1.78 27.26
C TRP A 106 9.28 -0.97 28.22
N GLU A 107 10.23 -0.20 27.70
CA GLU A 107 11.07 0.68 28.51
C GLU A 107 10.26 1.83 29.11
N ASN A 108 9.43 2.48 28.29
CA ASN A 108 8.52 3.53 28.74
C ASN A 108 7.31 3.65 27.80
N PRO A 109 6.10 3.23 28.22
CA PRO A 109 4.91 3.29 27.37
C PRO A 109 4.52 4.72 26.93
N ILE A 110 4.94 5.76 27.67
CA ILE A 110 4.66 7.16 27.33
C ILE A 110 5.41 7.61 26.06
N ASN A 111 6.48 6.91 25.69
CA ASN A 111 7.24 7.17 24.46
C ASN A 111 6.38 7.08 23.20
N PHE A 112 5.20 6.46 23.26
CA PHE A 112 4.22 6.49 22.18
C PHE A 112 3.96 7.92 21.67
N LEU A 113 3.82 8.92 22.57
CA LEU A 113 3.57 10.31 22.16
C LEU A 113 4.76 10.90 21.40
N GLN A 114 5.98 10.58 21.82
CA GLN A 114 7.21 11.03 21.15
C GLN A 114 7.32 10.38 19.77
N VAL A 115 7.05 9.07 19.65
CA VAL A 115 7.03 8.37 18.37
C VAL A 115 5.95 8.93 17.46
N PHE A 116 4.76 9.20 17.97
CA PHE A 116 3.68 9.81 17.21
C PHE A 116 4.10 11.17 16.64
N GLN A 117 4.73 12.03 17.45
CA GLN A 117 5.24 13.32 17.00
C GLN A 117 6.38 13.18 15.98
N PHE A 118 7.37 12.32 16.25
CA PHE A 118 8.51 12.09 15.37
C PHE A 118 8.10 11.51 14.01
N MET A 119 7.25 10.48 14.02
CA MET A 119 6.75 9.84 12.78
C MET A 119 5.81 10.75 12.00
N SER A 120 5.08 11.65 12.67
CA SER A 120 4.27 12.67 11.99
C SER A 120 5.12 13.76 11.34
N ALA A 121 6.30 14.05 11.89
CA ALA A 121 7.27 14.96 11.28
C ALA A 121 8.03 14.34 10.09
N ASN A 122 8.11 13.00 10.04
CA ASN A 122 8.72 12.17 8.99
C ASN A 122 9.94 12.82 8.29
N PRO A 123 11.11 12.93 8.95
CA PRO A 123 12.27 13.71 8.50
C PRO A 123 13.01 13.11 7.29
N THR A 124 12.44 12.11 6.62
CA THR A 124 13.11 11.36 5.56
C THR A 124 13.19 12.19 4.28
N VAL A 125 14.41 12.40 3.78
CA VAL A 125 14.68 13.11 2.52
C VAL A 125 14.94 12.09 1.41
N LEU A 126 13.88 11.60 0.77
CA LEU A 126 13.98 10.74 -0.41
C LEU A 126 13.62 11.51 -1.68
N PRO A 127 14.38 11.34 -2.79
CA PRO A 127 13.97 11.83 -4.09
C PRO A 127 12.81 10.97 -4.62
N VAL A 128 11.79 11.63 -5.17
CA VAL A 128 10.57 11.01 -5.70
C VAL A 128 10.32 11.56 -7.10
N LEU A 129 10.28 10.67 -8.10
CA LEU A 129 9.99 11.03 -9.48
C LEU A 129 8.48 11.17 -9.71
N PHE A 130 8.02 12.36 -10.07
CA PHE A 130 6.61 12.63 -10.30
C PHE A 130 6.41 13.70 -11.37
N GLY A 131 5.73 13.38 -12.47
CA GLY A 131 5.44 14.31 -13.56
C GLY A 131 6.71 14.96 -14.13
N ASP A 132 7.70 14.14 -14.50
CA ASP A 132 8.99 14.55 -15.09
C ASP A 132 9.95 15.31 -14.17
N GLN A 133 9.57 15.52 -12.90
CA GLN A 133 10.37 16.23 -11.92
C GLN A 133 10.70 15.33 -10.74
N THR A 134 11.89 15.53 -10.17
CA THR A 134 12.29 14.86 -8.93
C THR A 134 12.01 15.80 -7.75
N TYR A 135 11.02 15.43 -6.94
CA TYR A 135 10.67 16.15 -5.72
C TYR A 135 11.37 15.54 -4.51
N ARG A 136 11.43 16.30 -3.43
CA ARG A 136 11.71 15.73 -2.10
C ARG A 136 10.42 15.18 -1.53
N ALA A 137 10.49 14.09 -0.76
CA ALA A 137 9.31 13.42 -0.18
C ALA A 137 8.35 14.35 0.58
N TYR A 138 8.85 15.43 1.20
CA TYR A 138 8.06 16.42 1.95
C TYR A 138 7.60 17.64 1.12
N ASP A 139 7.92 17.69 -0.16
CA ASP A 139 7.62 18.81 -1.07
C ASP A 139 6.85 18.32 -2.32
N LEU A 140 6.00 17.30 -2.13
CA LEU A 140 5.21 16.75 -3.21
C LEU A 140 3.98 17.62 -3.52
N PRO A 141 3.55 17.72 -4.78
CA PRO A 141 2.35 18.47 -5.10
C PRO A 141 1.11 17.76 -4.54
N ARG A 142 0.10 18.53 -4.12
CA ARG A 142 -1.18 17.99 -3.55
C ARG A 142 -1.88 16.97 -4.46
N ARG A 143 -1.61 17.03 -5.76
CA ARG A 143 -2.14 16.10 -6.77
C ARG A 143 -1.51 14.69 -6.71
N TYR A 144 -0.46 14.48 -5.93
CA TYR A 144 0.29 13.21 -5.88
C TYR A 144 -0.60 12.02 -5.50
N LEU A 145 -1.23 12.05 -4.31
CA LEU A 145 -2.10 10.95 -3.88
C LEU A 145 -3.33 10.76 -4.79
N PRO A 146 -4.07 11.82 -5.17
CA PRO A 146 -5.16 11.71 -6.15
C PRO A 146 -4.71 11.07 -7.47
N PHE A 147 -3.53 11.44 -7.97
CA PHE A 147 -2.97 10.87 -9.19
C PHE A 147 -2.75 9.37 -9.07
N PHE A 148 -2.04 8.89 -8.04
CA PHE A 148 -1.78 7.47 -7.88
C PHE A 148 -3.06 6.66 -7.65
N LEU A 149 -3.99 7.19 -6.85
CA LEU A 149 -5.30 6.60 -6.65
C LEU A 149 -6.09 6.45 -7.95
N PHE A 150 -5.98 7.42 -8.87
CA PHE A 150 -6.67 7.37 -10.15
C PHE A 150 -5.99 6.43 -11.15
N PHE A 151 -4.66 6.48 -11.26
CA PHE A 151 -3.93 5.79 -12.33
C PHE A 151 -3.36 4.42 -11.96
N THR A 152 -3.34 4.02 -10.69
CA THR A 152 -2.87 2.68 -10.30
C THR A 152 -3.99 1.75 -9.81
N LEU A 153 -5.23 2.25 -9.74
CA LEU A 153 -6.43 1.41 -9.61
C LEU A 153 -6.94 0.98 -10.99
N THR A 154 -7.55 -0.20 -11.08
CA THR A 154 -8.23 -0.64 -12.32
C THR A 154 -9.32 0.36 -12.73
N GLU A 155 -9.56 0.48 -14.03
CA GLU A 155 -10.41 1.47 -14.69
C GLU A 155 -11.82 1.53 -14.09
N PHE A 156 -12.37 0.39 -13.69
CA PHE A 156 -13.71 0.29 -13.12
C PHE A 156 -13.80 0.67 -11.63
N ALA A 157 -12.68 0.86 -10.93
CA ALA A 157 -12.68 1.10 -9.49
C ALA A 157 -13.46 2.38 -9.11
N TRP A 158 -13.18 3.50 -9.77
CA TRP A 158 -13.85 4.78 -9.47
C TRP A 158 -15.31 4.83 -9.95
N PRO A 159 -15.67 4.39 -11.17
CA PRO A 159 -17.07 4.28 -11.57
C PRO A 159 -17.91 3.41 -10.62
N LEU A 160 -17.38 2.25 -10.21
CA LEU A 160 -18.06 1.36 -9.26
C LEU A 160 -18.13 1.98 -7.86
N PHE A 161 -17.09 2.66 -7.40
CA PHE A 161 -17.13 3.39 -6.13
C PHE A 161 -18.24 4.45 -6.12
N MET A 162 -18.32 5.29 -7.15
CA MET A 162 -19.33 6.36 -7.25
C MET A 162 -20.76 5.81 -7.34
N LEU A 163 -20.99 4.80 -8.18
CA LEU A 163 -22.27 4.11 -8.24
C LEU A 163 -22.61 3.43 -6.90
N GLY A 164 -21.60 2.87 -6.25
CA GLY A 164 -21.66 2.23 -4.95
C GLY A 164 -22.12 3.14 -3.84
N LEU A 165 -21.65 4.39 -3.80
CA LEU A 165 -22.12 5.41 -2.85
C LEU A 165 -23.63 5.65 -3.00
N ILE A 166 -24.11 5.79 -4.24
CA ILE A 166 -25.53 6.01 -4.53
C ILE A 166 -26.35 4.78 -4.15
N ALA A 167 -25.89 3.58 -4.52
CA ALA A 167 -26.54 2.31 -4.22
C ALA A 167 -26.63 2.07 -2.70
N ALA A 168 -25.52 2.25 -1.98
CA ALA A 168 -25.45 2.12 -0.54
C ALA A 168 -26.41 3.10 0.16
N TYR A 169 -26.42 4.38 -0.22
CA TYR A 169 -27.36 5.34 0.35
C TYR A 169 -28.82 4.94 0.12
N ARG A 170 -29.17 4.55 -1.11
CA ARG A 170 -30.55 4.12 -1.44
C ARG A 170 -30.98 2.89 -0.66
N LYS A 171 -30.09 1.90 -0.49
CA LYS A 171 -30.36 0.64 0.22
C LYS A 171 -30.42 0.83 1.73
N LEU A 172 -29.58 1.71 2.29
CA LEU A 172 -29.37 1.82 3.73
C LEU A 172 -30.12 3.01 4.38
N LYS A 173 -30.68 3.96 3.62
CA LYS A 173 -31.35 5.14 4.20
C LYS A 173 -32.48 4.83 5.19
N SER A 174 -33.13 3.67 5.08
CA SER A 174 -34.18 3.22 6.00
C SER A 174 -33.65 2.46 7.22
N ASP A 175 -32.39 2.02 7.20
CA ASP A 175 -31.71 1.26 8.25
C ASP A 175 -30.63 2.16 8.87
N GLN A 176 -31.03 2.98 9.84
CA GLN A 176 -30.17 4.00 10.47
C GLN A 176 -28.82 3.43 10.98
N PRO A 177 -28.77 2.30 11.70
CA PRO A 177 -27.51 1.67 12.11
C PRO A 177 -26.57 1.36 10.95
N LYS A 178 -27.07 0.71 9.88
CA LYS A 178 -26.24 0.40 8.71
C LYS A 178 -25.82 1.65 7.94
N LEU A 179 -26.66 2.67 7.87
CA LEU A 179 -26.31 3.95 7.27
C LEU A 179 -25.15 4.62 8.04
N ILE A 180 -25.19 4.60 9.36
CA ILE A 180 -24.09 5.13 10.20
C ILE A 180 -22.80 4.34 9.95
N GLN A 181 -22.86 3.00 9.91
CA GLN A 181 -21.70 2.17 9.58
C GLN A 181 -21.11 2.55 8.21
N ALA A 182 -21.95 2.70 7.19
CA ALA A 182 -21.51 3.11 5.85
C ALA A 182 -20.86 4.51 5.86
N LEU A 183 -21.42 5.47 6.61
CA LEU A 183 -20.83 6.81 6.76
C LEU A 183 -19.47 6.77 7.47
N LEU A 184 -19.30 5.91 8.47
CA LEU A 184 -18.02 5.75 9.16
C LEU A 184 -16.97 5.02 8.30
N ILE A 185 -17.39 4.05 7.48
CA ILE A 185 -16.53 3.43 6.46
C ILE A 185 -16.12 4.48 5.40
N LEU A 186 -17.02 5.38 5.01
CA LEU A 186 -16.67 6.49 4.13
C LEU A 186 -15.72 7.48 4.82
N ALA A 187 -15.91 7.75 6.12
CA ALA A 187 -15.01 8.58 6.91
C ALA A 187 -13.61 7.95 7.04
N TRP A 188 -13.50 6.62 7.13
CA TRP A 188 -12.23 5.90 7.10
C TRP A 188 -11.43 6.20 5.83
N PHE A 189 -12.08 6.33 4.67
CA PHE A 189 -11.41 6.81 3.46
C PHE A 189 -11.17 8.33 3.48
N ALA A 190 -12.22 9.11 3.77
CA ALA A 190 -12.21 10.55 3.59
C ALA A 190 -11.23 11.27 4.54
N ILE A 191 -11.15 10.86 5.81
CA ILE A 191 -10.26 11.48 6.81
C ILE A 191 -8.78 11.45 6.38
N PRO A 192 -8.16 10.27 6.14
CA PRO A 192 -6.76 10.21 5.71
C PRO A 192 -6.55 10.78 4.31
N PHE A 193 -7.52 10.64 3.40
CA PHE A 193 -7.42 11.23 2.05
C PHE A 193 -7.37 12.76 2.10
N ILE A 194 -8.34 13.40 2.79
CA ILE A 194 -8.39 14.86 2.95
C ILE A 194 -7.16 15.35 3.70
N TYR A 195 -6.76 14.65 4.77
CA TYR A 195 -5.53 14.98 5.49
C TYR A 195 -4.31 14.97 4.55
N ALA A 196 -4.14 13.94 3.72
CA ALA A 196 -3.00 13.84 2.82
C ALA A 196 -2.99 14.94 1.75
N VAL A 197 -4.16 15.29 1.19
CA VAL A 197 -4.28 16.36 0.17
C VAL A 197 -4.04 17.75 0.78
N VAL A 198 -4.51 17.99 2.01
CA VAL A 198 -4.39 19.30 2.67
C VAL A 198 -3.03 19.51 3.30
N ARG A 199 -2.53 18.51 4.03
CA ARG A 199 -1.30 18.61 4.83
C ARG A 199 -0.05 18.19 4.08
N VAL A 200 -0.17 17.43 2.98
CA VAL A 200 0.95 16.92 2.20
C VAL A 200 2.02 16.31 3.11
N PRO A 201 1.67 15.24 3.87
CA PRO A 201 2.67 14.59 4.70
C PRO A 201 3.80 14.04 3.82
N PRO A 202 5.00 13.81 4.35
CA PRO A 202 6.08 13.27 3.53
C PRO A 202 5.75 11.86 3.04
N ILE A 203 5.70 11.67 1.72
CA ILE A 203 5.28 10.42 1.04
C ILE A 203 6.34 10.06 -0.01
N TYR A 204 6.48 8.76 -0.29
CA TYR A 204 7.37 8.21 -1.32
C TYR A 204 6.86 6.80 -1.68
N ASP A 205 7.40 6.20 -2.76
CA ASP A 205 7.04 4.84 -3.21
C ASP A 205 5.58 4.73 -3.69
N GLY A 206 5.14 5.67 -4.53
CA GLY A 206 3.76 5.73 -5.01
C GLY A 206 2.74 5.86 -3.88
N MET A 207 1.71 5.00 -3.86
CA MET A 207 0.62 5.04 -2.87
C MET A 207 0.70 3.95 -1.79
N ARG A 208 1.84 3.26 -1.63
CA ARG A 208 1.94 2.13 -0.70
C ARG A 208 1.58 2.50 0.75
N HIS A 209 1.88 3.73 1.17
CA HIS A 209 1.54 4.20 2.51
C HIS A 209 0.04 4.35 2.74
N PHE A 210 -0.77 4.38 1.68
CA PHE A 210 -2.21 4.58 1.72
C PHE A 210 -3.01 3.35 1.30
N LEU A 211 -2.41 2.16 1.15
CA LEU A 211 -3.19 0.95 0.81
C LEU A 211 -4.36 0.73 1.76
N PHE A 212 -4.21 1.09 3.04
CA PHE A 212 -5.23 0.96 4.07
C PHE A 212 -6.52 1.76 3.83
N ILE A 213 -6.55 2.72 2.89
CA ILE A 213 -7.77 3.47 2.54
C ILE A 213 -8.54 2.82 1.37
N LEU A 214 -8.01 1.75 0.78
CA LEU A 214 -8.65 1.03 -0.32
C LEU A 214 -9.85 0.17 0.09
N PRO A 215 -9.91 -0.48 1.27
CA PRO A 215 -11.06 -1.31 1.62
C PRO A 215 -12.41 -0.58 1.55
N PRO A 216 -12.58 0.68 2.04
CA PRO A 216 -13.79 1.45 1.80
C PRO A 216 -14.18 1.55 0.32
N ILE A 217 -13.21 1.80 -0.58
CA ILE A 217 -13.46 1.91 -2.02
C ILE A 217 -14.09 0.60 -2.53
N PHE A 218 -13.52 -0.54 -2.14
CA PHE A 218 -14.01 -1.86 -2.58
C PHE A 218 -15.33 -2.26 -1.91
N ILE A 219 -15.57 -1.89 -0.65
CA ILE A 219 -16.86 -2.11 0.02
C ILE A 219 -17.98 -1.38 -0.73
N PHE A 220 -17.77 -0.11 -1.08
CA PHE A 220 -18.76 0.63 -1.87
C PHE A 220 -18.88 0.10 -3.30
N ALA A 221 -17.78 -0.30 -3.95
CA ALA A 221 -17.85 -1.00 -5.23
C ALA A 221 -18.71 -2.29 -5.13
N GLY A 222 -18.69 -2.99 -4.00
CA GLY A 222 -19.58 -4.14 -3.72
C GLY A 222 -21.06 -3.78 -3.76
N PHE A 223 -21.47 -2.64 -3.20
CA PHE A 223 -22.85 -2.15 -3.32
C PHE A 223 -23.23 -1.84 -4.78
N ALA A 224 -22.28 -1.39 -5.60
CA ALA A 224 -22.51 -1.17 -7.03
C ALA A 224 -22.75 -2.49 -7.76
N PHE A 225 -21.94 -3.51 -7.48
CA PHE A 225 -22.14 -4.86 -8.02
C PHE A 225 -23.52 -5.40 -7.63
N ASP A 226 -23.85 -5.38 -6.35
CA ASP A 226 -25.14 -5.82 -5.83
C ASP A 226 -26.30 -5.12 -6.56
N PHE A 227 -26.23 -3.79 -6.70
CA PHE A 227 -27.23 -2.99 -7.43
C PHE A 227 -27.33 -3.34 -8.93
N ILE A 228 -26.22 -3.57 -9.62
CA ILE A 228 -26.22 -3.91 -11.06
C ILE A 228 -26.76 -5.34 -11.27
N LEU A 229 -26.26 -6.29 -10.49
CA LEU A 229 -26.57 -7.71 -10.67
C LEU A 229 -28.03 -8.05 -10.30
N GLU A 230 -28.60 -7.37 -9.30
CA GLU A 230 -30.02 -7.47 -8.95
C GLU A 230 -30.96 -7.04 -10.11
N LYS A 231 -30.48 -6.22 -11.06
CA LYS A 231 -31.28 -5.74 -12.21
C LYS A 231 -31.24 -6.68 -13.41
N ILE A 232 -30.34 -7.67 -13.42
CA ILE A 232 -30.08 -8.52 -14.58
C ILE A 232 -30.49 -9.95 -14.24
N ASN A 233 -31.62 -10.39 -14.81
CA ASN A 233 -32.21 -11.70 -14.52
C ASN A 233 -31.44 -12.88 -15.14
N LYS A 234 -30.52 -12.63 -16.09
CA LYS A 234 -29.80 -13.68 -16.82
C LYS A 234 -28.41 -13.89 -16.23
N THR A 235 -28.19 -15.03 -15.57
CA THR A 235 -26.92 -15.36 -14.89
C THR A 235 -25.69 -15.26 -15.81
N TRP A 236 -25.79 -15.65 -17.07
CA TRP A 236 -24.65 -15.57 -18.00
C TRP A 236 -24.22 -14.13 -18.31
N ILE A 237 -25.15 -13.17 -18.30
CA ILE A 237 -24.84 -11.74 -18.46
C ILE A 237 -24.09 -11.24 -17.22
N ASN A 238 -24.53 -11.65 -16.03
CA ASN A 238 -23.86 -11.33 -14.77
C ASN A 238 -22.42 -11.85 -14.76
N VAL A 239 -22.20 -13.09 -15.19
CA VAL A 239 -20.85 -13.66 -15.33
C VAL A 239 -20.02 -12.86 -16.33
N LEU A 240 -20.55 -12.55 -17.51
CA LEU A 240 -19.85 -11.76 -18.53
C LEU A 240 -19.46 -10.37 -18.01
N LEU A 241 -20.36 -9.68 -17.30
CA LEU A 241 -20.09 -8.37 -16.71
C LEU A 241 -18.97 -8.44 -15.67
N VAL A 242 -18.99 -9.44 -14.79
CA VAL A 242 -17.91 -9.65 -13.81
C VAL A 242 -16.57 -9.89 -14.52
N LEU A 243 -16.55 -10.71 -15.59
CA LEU A 243 -15.34 -10.95 -16.38
C LEU A 243 -14.82 -9.66 -17.04
N VAL A 244 -15.70 -8.85 -17.63
CA VAL A 244 -15.33 -7.55 -18.24
C VAL A 244 -14.74 -6.60 -17.19
N ILE A 245 -15.34 -6.53 -16.00
CA ILE A 245 -14.86 -5.66 -14.92
C ILE A 245 -13.50 -6.12 -14.39
N LEU A 246 -13.27 -7.44 -14.31
CA LEU A 246 -12.01 -8.01 -13.83
C LEU A 246 -10.90 -8.03 -14.90
N ALA A 247 -11.26 -8.00 -16.18
CA ALA A 247 -10.33 -8.19 -17.29
C ALA A 247 -9.11 -7.24 -17.26
N PRO A 248 -9.24 -5.92 -17.02
CA PRO A 248 -8.07 -5.04 -16.95
C PRO A 248 -7.12 -5.42 -15.80
N GLY A 249 -7.67 -5.82 -14.66
CA GLY A 249 -6.89 -6.27 -13.52
C GLY A 249 -6.17 -7.59 -13.78
N ILE A 250 -6.84 -8.56 -14.40
CA ILE A 250 -6.21 -9.84 -14.77
C ILE A 250 -5.11 -9.59 -15.82
N SER A 251 -5.40 -8.78 -16.83
CA SER A 251 -4.41 -8.39 -17.85
C SER A 251 -3.19 -7.72 -17.22
N GLY A 252 -3.40 -6.79 -16.29
CA GLY A 252 -2.32 -6.12 -15.57
C GLY A 252 -1.46 -7.09 -14.75
N ILE A 253 -2.07 -8.06 -14.08
CA ILE A 253 -1.35 -9.11 -13.34
C ILE A 253 -0.50 -9.95 -14.29
N VAL A 254 -1.09 -10.45 -15.39
CA VAL A 254 -0.38 -11.31 -16.34
C VAL A 254 0.78 -10.58 -17.02
N GLN A 255 0.57 -9.34 -17.46
CA GLN A 255 1.60 -8.56 -18.18
C GLN A 255 2.77 -8.15 -17.28
N LEU A 256 2.52 -7.93 -16.00
CA LEU A 256 3.52 -7.40 -15.07
C LEU A 256 4.17 -8.48 -14.23
N HIS A 257 3.65 -9.71 -14.15
CA HIS A 257 4.18 -10.73 -13.27
C HIS A 257 5.72 -10.89 -13.40
N PRO A 258 6.48 -10.90 -12.29
CA PRO A 258 6.08 -10.81 -10.86
C PRO A 258 6.12 -9.37 -10.25
N TYR A 259 5.93 -8.33 -11.06
CA TYR A 259 6.04 -6.90 -10.72
C TYR A 259 4.68 -6.17 -10.68
N GLU A 260 3.60 -6.83 -10.24
CA GLU A 260 2.23 -6.31 -10.31
C GLU A 260 2.01 -5.01 -9.52
N TYR A 261 2.90 -4.70 -8.55
CA TYR A 261 2.88 -3.45 -7.78
C TYR A 261 3.35 -2.23 -8.59
N ALA A 262 3.99 -2.42 -9.75
CA ALA A 262 4.34 -1.36 -10.69
C ALA A 262 3.20 -1.04 -11.68
N TYR A 263 1.98 -1.52 -11.42
CA TYR A 263 0.83 -1.36 -12.29
C TYR A 263 0.35 0.09 -12.41
N TYR A 264 0.16 0.51 -13.65
CA TYR A 264 -0.62 1.67 -14.04
C TYR A 264 -1.70 1.24 -15.03
N ASN A 265 -2.86 1.90 -14.99
CA ASN A 265 -4.00 1.59 -15.84
C ASN A 265 -3.86 2.17 -17.25
N SER A 266 -4.76 1.79 -18.15
CA SER A 266 -4.71 2.18 -19.55
C SER A 266 -4.90 3.68 -19.80
N PHE A 267 -5.52 4.43 -18.87
CA PHE A 267 -5.74 5.88 -19.04
C PHE A 267 -4.45 6.70 -19.08
N ILE A 268 -3.34 6.17 -18.56
CA ILE A 268 -2.00 6.78 -18.68
C ILE A 268 -1.08 6.03 -19.66
N GLY A 269 -1.63 5.11 -20.46
CA GLY A 269 -0.84 4.25 -21.35
C GLY A 269 -0.18 3.06 -20.64
N GLY A 270 -0.69 2.66 -19.48
CA GLY A 270 -0.14 1.56 -18.69
C GLY A 270 1.21 1.88 -18.05
N THR A 271 1.90 0.86 -17.54
CA THR A 271 3.20 1.03 -16.87
C THR A 271 4.26 1.63 -17.81
N GLY A 272 4.24 1.28 -19.11
CA GLY A 272 5.12 1.89 -20.12
C GLY A 272 4.83 3.38 -20.36
N GLY A 273 3.57 3.81 -20.32
CA GLY A 273 3.22 5.23 -20.44
C GLY A 273 3.58 6.05 -19.18
N ALA A 274 3.58 5.41 -18.00
CA ALA A 274 4.03 6.05 -16.76
C ALA A 274 5.56 6.09 -16.61
N PHE A 275 6.28 5.16 -17.25
CA PHE A 275 7.73 5.06 -17.19
C PHE A 275 8.40 6.38 -17.57
N ARG A 276 9.45 6.77 -16.82
CA ARG A 276 10.19 8.05 -16.91
C ARG A 276 9.48 9.28 -16.39
N HIS A 277 8.16 9.27 -16.35
CA HIS A 277 7.35 10.37 -15.84
C HIS A 277 7.03 10.18 -14.35
N TYR A 278 6.90 8.94 -13.88
CA TYR A 278 6.50 8.58 -12.51
C TYR A 278 7.29 7.38 -11.96
N GLU A 279 7.35 7.25 -10.64
CA GLU A 279 7.92 6.06 -9.97
C GLU A 279 7.19 4.77 -10.38
N THR A 280 7.92 3.77 -10.88
CA THR A 280 7.36 2.45 -11.21
C THR A 280 7.78 1.40 -10.18
N GLU A 281 8.92 0.76 -10.39
CA GLU A 281 9.48 -0.28 -9.53
C GLU A 281 10.38 0.36 -8.47
N TYR A 282 9.90 0.48 -7.24
CA TYR A 282 10.61 1.15 -6.14
C TYR A 282 11.08 0.22 -5.00
N TRP A 283 10.78 -1.07 -5.07
CA TRP A 283 11.17 -2.10 -4.10
C TRP A 283 12.46 -2.86 -4.49
N LEU A 284 13.04 -2.55 -5.65
CA LEU A 284 14.28 -3.16 -6.16
C LEU A 284 14.15 -4.66 -6.43
N THR A 285 12.93 -5.17 -6.64
CA THR A 285 12.70 -6.60 -6.88
C THR A 285 13.31 -7.07 -8.20
N CYS A 286 13.55 -6.14 -9.14
CA CYS A 286 14.17 -6.45 -10.42
C CYS A 286 15.64 -6.90 -10.26
N TYR A 287 16.28 -6.64 -9.12
CA TYR A 287 17.66 -7.05 -8.86
C TYR A 287 17.83 -8.57 -8.88
N LYS A 288 16.81 -9.32 -8.46
CA LYS A 288 16.84 -10.78 -8.53
C LYS A 288 17.06 -11.24 -9.97
N GLU A 289 16.16 -10.85 -10.87
CA GLU A 289 16.21 -11.24 -12.28
C GLU A 289 17.47 -10.68 -12.97
N ALA A 290 17.86 -9.44 -12.64
CA ALA A 290 19.07 -8.82 -13.20
C ALA A 290 20.34 -9.59 -12.85
N VAL A 291 20.52 -9.94 -11.57
CA VAL A 291 21.71 -10.65 -11.10
C VAL A 291 21.69 -12.11 -11.53
N GLU A 292 20.54 -12.78 -11.52
CA GLU A 292 20.41 -14.17 -12.00
C GLU A 292 20.75 -14.30 -13.49
N GLN A 293 20.34 -13.32 -14.34
CA GLN A 293 20.75 -13.29 -15.74
C GLN A 293 22.23 -12.90 -15.89
N PHE A 294 22.71 -11.96 -15.09
CA PHE A 294 24.11 -11.56 -15.11
C PHE A 294 25.06 -12.71 -14.74
N ASN A 295 24.68 -13.56 -13.77
CA ASN A 295 25.42 -14.78 -13.42
C ASN A 295 25.72 -15.69 -14.63
N GLN A 296 24.90 -15.66 -15.67
CA GLN A 296 25.05 -16.53 -16.84
C GLN A 296 26.01 -15.96 -17.88
N ILE A 297 26.20 -14.63 -17.91
CA ILE A 297 27.00 -13.94 -18.93
C ILE A 297 28.26 -13.28 -18.37
N ALA A 298 28.36 -13.13 -17.06
CA ALA A 298 29.47 -12.44 -16.41
C ALA A 298 30.78 -13.22 -16.57
N PRO A 299 31.91 -12.53 -16.83
CA PRO A 299 33.22 -13.17 -16.82
C PRO A 299 33.60 -13.65 -15.40
N PRO A 300 34.54 -14.61 -15.29
CA PRO A 300 35.06 -15.03 -13.99
C PRO A 300 35.61 -13.83 -13.20
N SER A 301 35.27 -13.76 -11.91
CA SER A 301 35.69 -12.69 -11.00
C SER A 301 35.18 -11.29 -11.38
N ALA A 302 34.03 -11.21 -12.07
CA ALA A 302 33.39 -9.93 -12.39
C ALA A 302 33.05 -9.13 -11.12
N LYS A 303 33.26 -7.82 -11.18
CA LYS A 303 32.82 -6.88 -10.14
C LYS A 303 31.53 -6.19 -10.57
N LEU A 304 30.49 -6.36 -9.76
CA LEU A 304 29.20 -5.72 -9.95
C LEU A 304 29.00 -4.65 -8.88
N TYR A 305 29.14 -3.39 -9.26
CA TYR A 305 28.81 -2.26 -8.42
C TYR A 305 27.30 -2.03 -8.45
N VAL A 306 26.68 -1.79 -7.30
CA VAL A 306 25.23 -1.60 -7.19
C VAL A 306 24.97 -0.20 -6.65
N HIS A 307 24.18 0.58 -7.38
CA HIS A 307 23.94 1.99 -7.05
C HIS A 307 23.21 2.18 -5.70
N ARG A 308 22.31 1.25 -5.38
CA ARG A 308 21.40 1.35 -4.23
C ARG A 308 21.14 -0.03 -3.64
N GLU A 309 21.31 -0.16 -2.32
CA GLU A 309 21.09 -1.38 -1.52
C GLU A 309 21.82 -2.62 -2.08
N ALA A 310 23.16 -2.56 -2.19
CA ALA A 310 23.97 -3.65 -2.76
C ALA A 310 23.75 -5.02 -2.10
N TYR A 311 23.42 -5.05 -0.80
CA TYR A 311 23.15 -6.31 -0.08
C TYR A 311 21.95 -7.08 -0.65
N ILE A 312 20.97 -6.39 -1.25
CA ILE A 312 19.81 -7.04 -1.90
C ILE A 312 20.29 -7.84 -3.11
N ALA A 313 21.08 -7.20 -3.98
CA ALA A 313 21.65 -7.83 -5.17
C ALA A 313 22.62 -8.97 -4.81
N ALA A 314 23.44 -8.78 -3.77
CA ALA A 314 24.41 -9.77 -3.31
C ALA A 314 23.78 -11.12 -2.95
N THR A 315 22.52 -11.13 -2.50
CA THR A 315 21.78 -12.36 -2.16
C THR A 315 21.60 -13.30 -3.37
N TYR A 316 21.62 -12.77 -4.59
CA TYR A 316 21.38 -13.52 -5.83
C TYR A 316 22.66 -13.77 -6.64
N ALA A 317 23.80 -13.22 -6.22
CA ALA A 317 25.05 -13.34 -6.95
C ALA A 317 25.69 -14.72 -6.74
N SER A 318 26.25 -15.28 -7.80
CA SER A 318 27.08 -16.48 -7.72
C SER A 318 28.43 -16.16 -7.05
N GLY A 319 29.10 -17.18 -6.51
CA GLY A 319 30.40 -17.01 -5.83
C GLY A 319 31.53 -16.44 -6.72
N ASN A 320 31.33 -16.40 -8.04
CA ASN A 320 32.27 -15.85 -9.00
C ASN A 320 32.09 -14.34 -9.26
N ILE A 321 31.08 -13.71 -8.65
CA ILE A 321 30.77 -12.29 -8.81
C ILE A 321 30.96 -11.58 -7.48
N THR A 322 31.78 -10.54 -7.49
CA THR A 322 31.95 -9.67 -6.32
C THR A 322 30.97 -8.52 -6.40
N VAL A 323 29.96 -8.51 -5.53
CA VAL A 323 28.97 -7.42 -5.45
C VAL A 323 29.47 -6.35 -4.48
N LEU A 324 29.51 -5.10 -4.93
CA LEU A 324 30.03 -3.96 -4.18
C LEU A 324 29.03 -2.81 -4.17
N ASP A 325 28.96 -2.07 -3.06
CA ASP A 325 28.21 -0.81 -3.01
C ASP A 325 28.96 0.28 -3.82
N GLU A 326 28.26 0.95 -4.73
CA GLU A 326 28.86 1.98 -5.57
C GLU A 326 29.31 3.19 -4.75
N ARG A 327 28.49 3.65 -3.78
CA ARG A 327 28.75 4.89 -3.04
C ARG A 327 30.02 4.79 -2.21
N GLY A 328 30.24 3.64 -1.57
CA GLY A 328 31.44 3.36 -0.79
C GLY A 328 32.70 3.08 -1.63
N ASN A 329 32.55 2.65 -2.88
CA ASN A 329 33.67 2.17 -3.70
C ASN A 329 33.87 2.94 -5.01
N LYS A 330 33.30 4.14 -5.13
CA LYS A 330 33.28 4.93 -6.38
C LYS A 330 34.67 5.11 -7.01
N ASN A 331 35.70 5.32 -6.20
CA ASN A 331 37.09 5.51 -6.65
C ASN A 331 37.79 4.21 -7.10
N GLN A 332 37.20 3.05 -6.84
CA GLN A 332 37.76 1.75 -7.18
C GLN A 332 37.20 1.18 -8.49
N ILE A 333 36.18 1.84 -9.04
CA ILE A 333 35.49 1.44 -10.28
C ILE A 333 36.44 1.65 -11.46
N LYS A 334 36.61 0.62 -12.30
CA LYS A 334 37.50 0.62 -13.46
C LYS A 334 36.75 0.26 -14.74
N SER A 335 37.38 0.56 -15.89
CA SER A 335 36.96 0.04 -17.19
C SER A 335 36.88 -1.49 -17.14
N GLY A 336 35.82 -2.05 -17.70
CA GLY A 336 35.49 -3.47 -17.67
C GLY A 336 34.64 -3.92 -16.48
N ASP A 337 34.49 -3.10 -15.43
CA ASP A 337 33.57 -3.39 -14.32
C ASP A 337 32.12 -3.17 -14.73
N TYR A 338 31.18 -3.68 -13.92
CA TYR A 338 29.75 -3.62 -14.21
C TYR A 338 29.03 -2.81 -13.14
N ILE A 339 27.93 -2.15 -13.54
CA ILE A 339 27.08 -1.41 -12.61
C ILE A 339 25.60 -1.71 -12.80
N LEU A 340 24.94 -2.10 -11.71
CA LEU A 340 23.50 -2.29 -11.60
C LEU A 340 22.83 -1.00 -11.09
N VAL A 341 21.91 -0.46 -11.88
CA VAL A 341 21.18 0.77 -11.58
C VAL A 341 19.67 0.56 -11.77
N ASN A 342 18.88 1.01 -10.80
CA ASN A 342 17.42 1.02 -10.90
C ASN A 342 16.94 2.28 -11.65
N THR A 343 15.74 2.24 -12.23
CA THR A 343 15.19 3.34 -13.03
C THR A 343 14.14 4.17 -12.30
N ARG A 344 13.82 3.83 -11.05
CA ARG A 344 12.75 4.43 -10.23
C ARG A 344 12.75 5.96 -10.27
N SER A 345 13.92 6.55 -10.12
CA SER A 345 14.17 8.00 -10.09
C SER A 345 14.99 8.48 -11.30
N ASN A 346 14.95 7.72 -12.41
CA ASN A 346 15.76 7.94 -13.61
C ASN A 346 17.29 7.96 -13.34
N GLU A 347 17.75 7.29 -12.29
CA GLU A 347 19.18 7.23 -11.90
C GLU A 347 20.03 6.58 -13.00
N ASP A 348 19.48 5.63 -13.75
CA ASP A 348 20.12 5.02 -14.90
C ASP A 348 20.47 6.03 -16.02
N ARG A 349 19.85 7.21 -16.07
CA ARG A 349 20.22 8.28 -17.02
C ARG A 349 21.33 9.20 -16.51
N GLN A 350 21.70 9.10 -15.25
CA GLN A 350 22.71 9.94 -14.59
C GLN A 350 23.95 9.14 -14.23
N THR A 351 23.76 7.94 -13.69
CA THR A 351 24.79 7.01 -13.24
C THR A 351 25.39 6.29 -14.45
N PHE A 352 26.65 6.61 -14.76
CA PHE A 352 27.38 6.10 -15.93
C PHE A 352 26.54 6.19 -17.21
N ARG A 353 26.09 7.42 -17.52
CA ARG A 353 25.10 7.70 -18.58
C ARG A 353 25.46 7.06 -19.91
N ASP A 354 26.72 7.18 -20.33
CA ASP A 354 27.17 6.77 -21.66
C ASP A 354 27.73 5.33 -21.69
N ALA A 355 27.71 4.63 -20.55
CA ALA A 355 28.15 3.24 -20.48
C ALA A 355 27.16 2.30 -21.19
N PRO A 356 27.63 1.35 -22.02
CA PRO A 356 26.76 0.41 -22.72
C PRO A 356 25.94 -0.44 -21.75
N ILE A 357 24.62 -0.50 -22.01
CA ILE A 357 23.70 -1.39 -21.29
C ILE A 357 23.86 -2.80 -21.84
N ILE A 358 24.22 -3.75 -20.97
CA ILE A 358 24.38 -5.16 -21.33
C ILE A 358 23.15 -6.00 -20.96
N LEU A 359 22.40 -5.59 -19.94
CA LEU A 359 21.16 -6.25 -19.51
C LEU A 359 20.12 -5.21 -19.12
N THR A 360 18.87 -5.50 -19.47
CA THR A 360 17.70 -4.65 -19.18
C THR A 360 16.59 -5.53 -18.63
N ILE A 361 16.15 -5.25 -17.41
CA ILE A 361 14.99 -5.91 -16.80
C ILE A 361 13.81 -4.95 -16.85
N GLY A 362 12.69 -5.41 -17.39
CA GLY A 362 11.49 -4.61 -17.57
C GLY A 362 10.27 -5.44 -17.94
N ARG A 363 9.09 -4.84 -17.80
CA ARG A 363 7.79 -5.41 -18.20
C ARG A 363 6.89 -4.32 -18.75
N ALA A 364 5.95 -4.69 -19.61
CA ALA A 364 4.89 -3.81 -20.14
C ALA A 364 5.39 -2.43 -20.64
N GLY A 365 6.54 -2.40 -21.33
CA GLY A 365 7.12 -1.19 -21.91
C GLY A 365 7.91 -0.30 -20.93
N ALA A 366 8.09 -0.72 -19.67
CA ALA A 366 8.91 -0.02 -18.68
C ALA A 366 10.17 -0.81 -18.35
N THR A 367 11.30 -0.11 -18.25
CA THR A 367 12.54 -0.67 -17.70
C THR A 367 12.57 -0.43 -16.19
N PHE A 368 12.90 -1.43 -15.38
CA PHE A 368 12.97 -1.35 -13.92
C PHE A 368 14.41 -1.25 -13.41
N CYS A 369 15.33 -2.00 -14.02
CA CYS A 369 16.77 -1.83 -13.80
C CYS A 369 17.58 -2.27 -15.00
N VAL A 370 18.83 -1.81 -15.02
CA VAL A 370 19.81 -2.10 -16.06
C VAL A 370 21.15 -2.48 -15.44
N ILE A 371 21.89 -3.33 -16.12
CA ILE A 371 23.32 -3.54 -15.87
C ILE A 371 24.08 -2.93 -17.04
N LYS A 372 25.05 -2.07 -16.72
CA LYS A 372 25.94 -1.44 -17.69
C LYS A 372 27.36 -1.97 -17.51
N GLN A 373 28.10 -2.03 -18.61
CA GLN A 373 29.54 -2.28 -18.57
C GLN A 373 30.27 -0.95 -18.70
N ILE A 374 31.24 -0.71 -17.83
CA ILE A 374 31.99 0.54 -17.79
C ILE A 374 33.05 0.50 -18.90
N PRO A 375 33.06 1.47 -19.82
CA PRO A 375 33.96 1.47 -20.97
C PRO A 375 35.42 1.65 -20.57
#